data_AF-A0A3M7HK63-F1
#
_entry.id   AF-A0A3M7HK63-F1
#
_cell.length_a   1.000
_cell.length_b   1.000
_cell.length_c   1.000
_cell.angle_alpha   90.00
_cell.angle_beta   90.00
_cell.angle_gamma   90.00
#
_symmetry.space_group_name_H-M   'P 1'
#
loop_
_entity.id
_entity.type
_entity.pdbx_description
1 polymer ?
#
loop_
_entity_poly.entity_id
_entity_poly.type
_entity_poly.pdbx_seq_one_letter_code
_entity_poly.pdbx_strand_id
1 'polypeptide(L)'
;MHASTKILASLAAAAHCATADYGVQFSNALSTGPVAQNSFIREASTTLILPDVNSPQTGNLALWPGMGTSNGDLIQGLAISNTQGTSGCSAAGRGVWCIVASTLETTQKMGEAVAAEPGSSVTFHYKYNDQTSQYDQTVSLNGEVVSRLSTSSGRAQGWGTAIECQQSACGTVPTHQYVDTKASPYITTWLIMDVADPSYIQTLGTTGATGDMVTNDNGKTWTIDNINIESYTYE
;
A
#
# COMPACT_ATOMS: atom_id res chain seq x y z
N MET A 1 -72.59 19.63 -28.72
CA MET A 1 -71.88 18.33 -28.76
C MET A 1 -70.50 18.57 -28.17
N HIS A 2 -70.27 18.07 -26.96
CA HIS A 2 -68.99 18.16 -26.26
C HIS A 2 -68.09 17.00 -26.71
N ALA A 3 -66.83 17.29 -27.05
CA ALA A 3 -65.78 16.29 -27.10
C ALA A 3 -64.49 16.90 -26.54
N SER A 4 -64.18 16.51 -25.31
CA SER A 4 -62.95 16.84 -24.60
C SER A 4 -61.78 16.05 -25.18
N THR A 5 -60.78 16.74 -25.72
CA THR A 5 -59.52 16.13 -26.18
C THR A 5 -58.64 15.83 -24.97
N LYS A 6 -58.40 14.55 -24.69
CA LYS A 6 -57.46 14.09 -23.64
C LYS A 6 -56.02 14.20 -24.13
N ILE A 7 -55.19 14.78 -23.28
CA ILE A 7 -53.73 14.91 -23.40
C ILE A 7 -53.08 13.54 -23.19
N LEU A 8 -52.11 13.18 -24.04
CA LEU A 8 -51.11 12.15 -23.75
C LEU A 8 -49.72 12.79 -23.89
N ALA A 9 -49.21 13.29 -22.77
CA ALA A 9 -47.80 13.63 -22.63
C ALA A 9 -47.06 12.34 -22.25
N SER A 10 -46.26 11.80 -23.15
CA SER A 10 -45.36 10.68 -22.89
C SER A 10 -44.20 11.16 -22.02
N LEU A 11 -44.17 10.76 -20.75
CA LEU A 11 -42.96 10.83 -19.93
C LEU A 11 -41.96 9.80 -20.45
N ALA A 12 -40.92 10.26 -21.14
CA ALA A 12 -39.70 9.46 -21.33
C ALA A 12 -38.94 9.46 -20.00
N ALA A 13 -39.02 8.36 -19.26
CA ALA A 13 -38.12 8.10 -18.15
C ALA A 13 -36.73 7.80 -18.72
N ALA A 14 -35.85 8.80 -18.74
CA ALA A 14 -34.43 8.55 -18.91
C ALA A 14 -33.93 7.84 -17.64
N ALA A 15 -33.90 6.51 -17.70
CA ALA A 15 -33.17 5.70 -16.74
C ALA A 15 -31.69 6.13 -16.84
N HIS A 16 -31.27 6.99 -15.92
CA HIS A 16 -29.87 7.18 -15.65
C HIS A 16 -29.41 5.84 -15.07
N CYS A 17 -28.79 4.99 -15.88
CA CYS A 17 -27.90 3.98 -15.34
C CYS A 17 -26.84 4.74 -14.56
N ALA A 18 -27.02 4.82 -13.24
CA ALA A 18 -25.92 5.14 -12.35
C ALA A 18 -24.83 4.12 -12.67
N THR A 19 -23.73 4.58 -13.26
CA THR A 19 -22.50 3.80 -13.27
C THR A 19 -22.19 3.56 -11.80
N ALA A 20 -22.29 2.32 -11.34
CA ALA A 20 -21.79 1.97 -10.02
C ALA A 20 -20.29 2.30 -10.02
N ASP A 21 -19.93 3.35 -9.28
CA ASP A 21 -18.55 3.58 -8.90
C ASP A 21 -18.25 2.55 -7.82
N TYR A 22 -17.69 1.41 -8.23
CA TYR A 22 -17.40 0.32 -7.29
C TYR A 22 -16.21 0.65 -6.37
N GLY A 23 -15.62 1.84 -6.50
CA GLY A 23 -14.70 2.44 -5.54
C GLY A 23 -13.34 1.74 -5.42
N VAL A 24 -12.51 2.28 -4.53
CA VAL A 24 -11.28 1.64 -4.04
C VAL A 24 -11.66 0.68 -2.91
N GLN A 25 -11.17 -0.56 -2.97
CA GLN A 25 -11.44 -1.60 -1.98
C GLN A 25 -10.16 -2.10 -1.31
N PHE A 26 -10.14 -2.07 0.01
CA PHE A 26 -9.05 -2.62 0.83
C PHE A 26 -9.42 -4.00 1.35
N SER A 27 -8.43 -4.88 1.49
CA SER A 27 -8.61 -6.19 2.12
C SER A 27 -7.59 -6.45 3.23
N ASN A 28 -6.90 -7.59 3.18
CA ASN A 28 -6.07 -8.06 4.27
C ASN A 28 -4.88 -7.11 4.51
N ALA A 29 -4.58 -6.86 5.78
CA ALA A 29 -3.64 -5.83 6.21
C ALA A 29 -3.13 -6.10 7.62
N LEU A 30 -1.90 -5.65 7.87
CA LEU A 30 -1.36 -5.42 9.21
C LEU A 30 -1.07 -3.93 9.34
N SER A 31 -1.49 -3.30 10.43
CA SER A 31 -1.27 -1.88 10.66
C SER A 31 -0.87 -1.58 12.10
N THR A 32 -0.18 -0.47 12.28
CA THR A 32 0.27 0.08 13.56
C THR A 32 0.09 1.59 13.53
N GLY A 33 -0.13 2.17 14.70
CA GLY A 33 -0.31 3.60 14.91
C GLY A 33 -1.72 4.01 15.36
N PRO A 34 -1.88 5.27 15.79
CA PRO A 34 -0.86 6.31 15.79
C PRO A 34 0.21 6.12 16.87
N VAL A 35 1.41 6.67 16.64
CA VAL A 35 2.45 6.83 17.66
C VAL A 35 1.96 7.69 18.84
N ALA A 36 2.62 7.57 19.99
CA ALA A 36 2.41 8.46 21.12
C ALA A 36 2.68 9.94 20.77
N GLN A 37 2.09 10.85 21.57
CA GLN A 37 2.25 12.28 21.40
C GLN A 37 3.74 12.70 21.40
N ASN A 38 4.11 13.61 20.50
CA ASN A 38 5.48 14.10 20.31
C ASN A 38 6.50 13.04 19.85
N SER A 39 6.05 11.89 19.36
CA SER A 39 6.90 10.93 18.64
C SER A 39 6.49 10.83 17.16
N PHE A 40 7.26 10.07 16.40
CA PHE A 40 6.99 9.68 15.01
C PHE A 40 7.91 8.53 14.60
N ILE A 41 7.58 7.86 13.51
CA ILE A 41 8.44 6.82 12.92
C ILE A 41 9.53 7.52 12.11
N ARG A 42 10.78 7.44 12.56
CA ARG A 42 11.93 8.02 11.84
C ARG A 42 12.32 7.20 10.64
N GLU A 43 12.26 5.89 10.79
CA GLU A 43 12.80 4.99 9.79
C GLU A 43 12.02 3.70 9.81
N ALA A 44 11.70 3.17 8.64
CA ALA A 44 10.98 1.92 8.50
C ALA A 44 11.53 1.15 7.29
N SER A 45 11.59 -0.17 7.43
CA SER A 45 11.97 -1.07 6.34
C SER A 45 11.16 -2.33 6.40
N THR A 46 10.79 -2.85 5.23
CA THR A 46 10.17 -4.17 5.09
C THR A 46 10.51 -4.76 3.71
N THR A 47 10.45 -6.08 3.57
CA THR A 47 10.66 -6.75 2.28
C THR A 47 9.50 -7.64 1.93
N LEU A 48 8.85 -7.36 0.80
CA LEU A 48 7.82 -8.19 0.21
C LEU A 48 8.48 -9.24 -0.70
N ILE A 49 8.11 -10.50 -0.53
CA ILE A 49 8.30 -11.50 -1.59
C ILE A 49 7.09 -11.41 -2.50
N LEU A 50 7.31 -11.02 -3.75
CA LEU A 50 6.21 -10.84 -4.69
C LEU A 50 5.48 -12.18 -4.88
N PRO A 51 4.18 -12.25 -4.61
CA PRO A 51 3.40 -13.43 -4.95
C PRO A 51 3.20 -13.52 -6.46
N ASP A 52 2.56 -14.60 -6.92
CA ASP A 52 1.90 -14.57 -8.22
C ASP A 52 0.95 -13.37 -8.29
N VAL A 53 0.82 -12.78 -9.48
CA VAL A 53 -0.19 -11.72 -9.69
C VAL A 53 -1.60 -12.27 -9.46
N ASN A 54 -2.53 -11.38 -9.17
CA ASN A 54 -3.93 -11.73 -8.98
C ASN A 54 -4.53 -12.49 -10.16
N SER A 55 -5.47 -13.41 -9.88
CA SER A 55 -6.12 -14.24 -10.88
C SER A 55 -7.66 -14.21 -10.76
N PRO A 56 -8.40 -13.91 -11.85
CA PRO A 56 -7.87 -13.33 -13.09
C PRO A 56 -7.18 -12.00 -12.81
N GLN A 57 -6.14 -11.69 -13.59
CA GLN A 57 -5.47 -10.40 -13.50
C GLN A 57 -6.41 -9.35 -14.10
N THR A 58 -7.24 -8.74 -13.26
CA THR A 58 -8.18 -7.69 -13.64
C THR A 58 -7.85 -6.43 -12.86
N GLY A 59 -8.07 -5.29 -13.50
CA GLY A 59 -7.93 -3.98 -12.88
C GLY A 59 -6.51 -3.59 -12.45
N ASN A 60 -6.45 -2.68 -11.50
CA ASN A 60 -5.22 -2.14 -10.91
C ASN A 60 -5.19 -2.50 -9.43
N LEU A 61 -4.43 -3.54 -9.12
CA LEU A 61 -4.22 -4.02 -7.76
C LEU A 61 -2.86 -3.52 -7.28
N ALA A 62 -2.81 -2.90 -6.11
CA ALA A 62 -1.57 -2.55 -5.44
C ALA A 62 -1.39 -3.35 -4.15
N LEU A 63 -0.20 -3.91 -3.97
CA LEU A 63 0.31 -4.32 -2.67
C LEU A 63 1.26 -3.23 -2.19
N TRP A 64 1.09 -2.77 -0.97
CA TRP A 64 1.96 -1.73 -0.44
C TRP A 64 2.21 -1.92 1.05
N PRO A 65 3.43 -1.67 1.50
CA PRO A 65 3.68 -1.09 2.80
C PRO A 65 3.77 0.44 2.70
N GLY A 66 3.46 1.12 3.79
CA GLY A 66 3.52 2.57 3.84
C GLY A 66 3.32 3.17 5.22
N MET A 67 3.47 4.50 5.30
CA MET A 67 3.32 5.29 6.50
C MET A 67 2.35 6.44 6.26
N GLY A 68 1.26 6.47 7.04
CA GLY A 68 0.39 7.63 7.13
C GLY A 68 1.07 8.75 7.91
N THR A 69 0.92 9.99 7.47
CA THR A 69 1.66 11.13 8.04
C THR A 69 0.76 12.14 8.75
N SER A 70 1.36 13.01 9.55
CA SER A 70 0.67 14.09 10.26
C SER A 70 -0.01 15.12 9.34
N ASN A 71 0.35 15.14 8.05
CA ASN A 71 -0.27 16.01 7.05
C ASN A 71 -1.47 15.34 6.35
N GLY A 72 -1.76 14.07 6.66
CA GLY A 72 -2.82 13.29 6.00
C GLY A 72 -2.39 12.64 4.68
N ASP A 73 -1.10 12.66 4.36
CA ASP A 73 -0.55 12.00 3.19
C ASP A 73 -0.17 10.54 3.50
N LEU A 74 0.18 9.78 2.46
CA LEU A 74 0.64 8.41 2.56
C LEU A 74 1.95 8.20 1.77
N ILE A 75 3.05 8.02 2.50
CA ILE A 75 4.36 7.64 1.97
C ILE A 75 4.36 6.12 1.81
N GLN A 76 4.53 5.60 0.61
CA GLN A 76 4.32 4.18 0.35
C GLN A 76 5.12 3.67 -0.84
N GLY A 77 5.52 2.41 -0.77
CA GLY A 77 6.07 1.70 -1.92
C GLY A 77 4.98 0.86 -2.53
N LEU A 78 4.89 0.83 -3.86
CA LEU A 78 3.82 0.11 -4.55
C LEU A 78 4.41 -1.07 -5.33
N ALA A 79 3.76 -2.23 -5.22
CA ALA A 79 3.82 -3.31 -6.19
C ALA A 79 2.46 -3.40 -6.89
N ILE A 80 2.41 -3.00 -8.16
CA ILE A 80 1.17 -2.86 -8.92
C ILE A 80 1.05 -3.98 -9.94
N SER A 81 -0.04 -4.73 -9.86
CA SER A 81 -0.47 -5.66 -10.89
C SER A 81 -1.55 -5.00 -11.74
N ASN A 82 -1.34 -4.96 -13.06
CA ASN A 82 -2.31 -4.44 -14.02
C ASN A 82 -2.17 -5.16 -15.38
N THR A 83 -3.16 -4.97 -16.27
CA THR A 83 -3.13 -5.60 -17.60
C THR A 83 -2.81 -4.66 -18.76
N GLN A 84 -2.78 -3.34 -18.54
CA GLN A 84 -2.62 -2.35 -19.62
C GLN A 84 -1.50 -1.34 -19.40
N GLY A 85 -0.69 -1.49 -18.34
CA GLY A 85 0.26 -0.46 -17.91
C GLY A 85 -0.48 0.80 -17.47
N THR A 86 -0.69 0.99 -16.16
CA THR A 86 -1.32 2.21 -15.66
C THR A 86 -0.42 3.43 -15.84
N SER A 87 -1.01 4.64 -15.81
CA SER A 87 -0.24 5.87 -15.74
C SER A 87 0.69 5.82 -14.51
N GLY A 88 2.01 5.86 -14.75
CA GLY A 88 3.04 5.77 -13.73
C GLY A 88 3.65 4.38 -13.53
N CYS A 89 3.05 3.33 -14.10
CA CYS A 89 3.57 1.95 -14.01
C CYS A 89 3.31 1.16 -15.31
N SER A 90 3.79 1.68 -16.44
CA SER A 90 3.68 1.04 -17.77
C SER A 90 4.60 -0.17 -17.96
N ALA A 91 5.53 -0.40 -17.02
CA ALA A 91 6.44 -1.54 -17.05
C ALA A 91 5.72 -2.87 -16.75
N ALA A 92 4.56 -2.85 -16.08
CA ALA A 92 3.78 -4.06 -15.84
C ALA A 92 3.09 -4.53 -17.12
N GLY A 93 3.40 -5.77 -17.50
CA GLY A 93 2.61 -6.59 -18.41
C GLY A 93 1.82 -7.67 -17.66
N ARG A 94 1.23 -8.59 -18.42
CA ARG A 94 0.55 -9.75 -17.83
C ARG A 94 1.55 -10.61 -17.07
N GLY A 95 1.18 -11.05 -15.86
CA GLY A 95 1.99 -11.97 -15.06
C GLY A 95 3.11 -11.31 -14.24
N VAL A 96 3.34 -10.01 -14.39
CA VAL A 96 4.43 -9.29 -13.71
C VAL A 96 3.90 -8.15 -12.85
N TRP A 97 4.68 -7.79 -11.83
CA TRP A 97 4.45 -6.62 -10.99
C TRP A 97 5.19 -5.41 -11.56
N CYS A 98 4.69 -4.22 -11.25
CA CYS A 98 5.42 -2.98 -11.43
C CYS A 98 5.70 -2.33 -10.08
N ILE A 99 6.98 -2.11 -9.78
CA ILE A 99 7.48 -1.71 -8.47
C ILE A 99 7.94 -0.25 -8.52
N VAL A 100 7.52 0.56 -7.56
CA VAL A 100 7.82 2.00 -7.55
C VAL A 100 7.76 2.63 -6.15
N ALA A 101 8.64 3.60 -5.88
CA ALA A 101 8.55 4.49 -4.72
C ALA A 101 7.43 5.52 -4.93
N SER A 102 6.62 5.82 -3.91
CA SER A 102 5.39 6.58 -4.11
C SER A 102 5.01 7.45 -2.90
N THR A 103 4.38 8.59 -3.13
CA THR A 103 3.72 9.37 -2.07
C THR A 103 2.37 9.87 -2.58
N LEU A 104 1.30 9.53 -1.87
CA LEU A 104 -0.03 10.06 -2.12
C LEU A 104 -0.22 11.30 -1.26
N GLU A 105 -0.26 12.46 -1.91
CA GLU A 105 -0.72 13.72 -1.31
C GLU A 105 -2.11 14.05 -1.90
N THR A 106 -2.33 15.30 -2.34
CA THR A 106 -3.47 15.63 -3.22
C THR A 106 -3.39 14.91 -4.58
N THR A 107 -2.18 14.55 -5.01
CA THR A 107 -1.92 13.74 -6.19
C THR A 107 -0.85 12.69 -5.91
N GLN A 108 -0.84 11.63 -6.70
CA GLN A 108 0.18 10.58 -6.61
C GLN A 108 1.50 11.07 -7.22
N LYS A 109 2.55 11.07 -6.41
CA LYS A 109 3.94 11.23 -6.87
C LYS A 109 4.59 9.86 -6.93
N MET A 110 5.34 9.60 -7.99
CA MET A 110 6.01 8.32 -8.22
C MET A 110 7.48 8.55 -8.61
N GLY A 111 8.34 7.64 -8.17
CA GLY A 111 9.73 7.52 -8.64
C GLY A 111 9.82 6.77 -9.98
N GLU A 112 11.00 6.22 -10.25
CA GLU A 112 11.21 5.33 -11.39
C GLU A 112 10.51 3.99 -11.17
N ALA A 113 9.79 3.49 -12.18
CA ALA A 113 9.01 2.27 -12.11
C ALA A 113 9.71 1.13 -12.87
N VAL A 114 9.78 -0.05 -12.27
CA VAL A 114 10.47 -1.22 -12.85
C VAL A 114 9.59 -2.46 -12.78
N ALA A 115 9.64 -3.30 -13.81
CA ALA A 115 8.94 -4.59 -13.82
C ALA A 115 9.65 -5.61 -12.93
N ALA A 116 8.89 -6.44 -12.23
CA ALA A 116 9.42 -7.52 -11.40
C ALA A 116 8.57 -8.79 -11.53
N GLU A 117 9.25 -9.92 -11.61
CA GLU A 117 8.62 -11.24 -11.66
C GLU A 117 8.17 -11.69 -10.25
N PRO A 118 7.08 -12.48 -10.15
CA PRO A 118 6.78 -13.25 -8.95
C PRO A 118 8.01 -13.96 -8.37
N GLY A 119 8.10 -14.01 -7.05
CA GLY A 119 9.24 -14.57 -6.31
C GLY A 119 10.41 -13.59 -6.09
N SER A 120 10.44 -12.43 -6.78
CA SER A 120 11.45 -11.41 -6.50
C SER A 120 11.27 -10.80 -5.11
N SER A 121 12.36 -10.43 -4.45
CA SER A 121 12.34 -9.72 -3.18
C SER A 121 12.32 -8.20 -3.42
N VAL A 122 11.36 -7.49 -2.84
CA VAL A 122 11.23 -6.04 -2.94
C VAL A 122 11.32 -5.41 -1.57
N THR A 123 12.41 -4.70 -1.31
CA THR A 123 12.63 -3.96 -0.07
C THR A 123 12.16 -2.53 -0.20
N PHE A 124 11.28 -2.11 0.69
CA PHE A 124 10.79 -0.75 0.81
C PHE A 124 11.39 -0.13 2.06
N HIS A 125 12.15 0.96 1.90
CA HIS A 125 12.82 1.66 2.99
C HIS A 125 12.46 3.14 2.96
N TYR A 126 12.18 3.68 4.14
CA TYR A 126 11.75 5.05 4.36
C TYR A 126 12.56 5.64 5.51
N LYS A 127 13.10 6.86 5.34
CA LYS A 127 13.90 7.52 6.38
C LYS A 127 13.62 9.01 6.42
N TYR A 128 13.29 9.52 7.60
CA TYR A 128 13.19 10.95 7.85
C TYR A 128 14.58 11.60 7.85
N ASN A 129 14.73 12.64 7.06
CA ASN A 129 15.95 13.40 6.89
C ASN A 129 15.81 14.76 7.59
N ASP A 130 16.53 14.94 8.71
CA ASP A 130 16.42 16.15 9.53
C ASP A 130 16.93 17.41 8.79
N GLN A 131 17.81 17.26 7.79
CA GLN A 131 18.35 18.39 7.04
C GLN A 131 17.32 18.96 6.06
N THR A 132 16.56 18.07 5.42
CA THR A 132 15.57 18.45 4.40
C THR A 132 14.14 18.51 4.95
N SER A 133 13.90 17.94 6.13
CA SER A 133 12.58 17.71 6.71
C SER A 133 11.67 16.87 5.80
N GLN A 134 12.25 15.93 5.05
CA GLN A 134 11.55 15.03 4.12
C GLN A 134 11.72 13.58 4.55
N TYR A 135 10.86 12.70 4.04
CA TYR A 135 11.14 11.27 4.02
C TYR A 135 11.80 10.92 2.69
N ASP A 136 13.01 10.37 2.79
CA ASP A 136 13.72 9.74 1.69
C ASP A 136 13.25 8.28 1.58
N GLN A 137 12.74 7.91 0.41
CA GLN A 137 12.27 6.57 0.10
C GLN A 137 13.24 5.90 -0.87
N THR A 138 13.53 4.62 -0.62
CA THR A 138 14.20 3.76 -1.58
C THR A 138 13.42 2.46 -1.73
N VAL A 139 13.27 2.02 -2.98
CA VAL A 139 12.74 0.69 -3.29
C VAL A 139 13.81 -0.09 -4.00
N SER A 140 14.12 -1.26 -3.45
CA SER A 140 15.15 -2.16 -3.96
C SER A 140 14.53 -3.46 -4.47
N LEU A 141 14.90 -3.85 -5.68
CA LEU A 141 14.52 -5.12 -6.28
C LEU A 141 15.72 -6.05 -6.23
N ASN A 142 15.58 -7.19 -5.55
CA ASN A 142 16.66 -8.18 -5.37
C ASN A 142 17.97 -7.57 -4.82
N GLY A 143 17.85 -6.59 -3.92
CA GLY A 143 18.97 -5.90 -3.29
C GLY A 143 19.51 -4.69 -4.06
N GLU A 144 19.04 -4.42 -5.28
CA GLU A 144 19.45 -3.26 -6.08
C GLU A 144 18.42 -2.15 -6.00
N VAL A 145 18.83 -0.92 -5.68
CA VAL A 145 17.91 0.22 -5.62
C VAL A 145 17.44 0.60 -7.02
N VAL A 146 16.15 0.42 -7.28
CA VAL A 146 15.51 0.67 -8.59
C VAL A 146 14.59 1.89 -8.59
N SER A 147 14.17 2.37 -7.42
CA SER A 147 13.30 3.55 -7.31
C SER A 147 13.66 4.39 -6.11
N ARG A 148 13.52 5.71 -6.25
CA ARG A 148 13.74 6.70 -5.18
C ARG A 148 12.70 7.79 -5.26
N LEU A 149 12.31 8.31 -4.11
CA LEU A 149 11.44 9.49 -4.00
C LEU A 149 11.73 10.18 -2.66
N SER A 150 11.83 11.50 -2.65
CA SER A 150 11.91 12.29 -1.41
C SER A 150 10.70 13.20 -1.31
N THR A 151 10.05 13.25 -0.15
CA THR A 151 8.79 14.01 -0.02
C THR A 151 8.68 14.71 1.32
N SER A 152 8.28 15.99 1.29
CA SER A 152 7.87 16.73 2.47
C SER A 152 6.41 16.41 2.78
N SER A 153 6.17 15.71 3.87
CA SER A 153 4.85 15.13 4.17
C SER A 153 4.55 15.14 5.68
N GLY A 154 5.19 16.02 6.44
CA GLY A 154 5.06 16.03 7.90
C GLY A 154 5.80 14.84 8.53
N ARG A 155 5.24 14.26 9.61
CA ARG A 155 5.87 13.18 10.39
C ARG A 155 5.02 11.91 10.34
N ALA A 156 5.63 10.75 10.07
CA ALA A 156 4.96 9.46 10.02
C ALA A 156 4.33 9.09 11.38
N GLN A 157 3.02 8.86 11.39
CA GLN A 157 2.24 8.58 12.59
C GLN A 157 1.93 7.10 12.74
N GLY A 158 1.97 6.32 11.67
CA GLY A 158 1.71 4.90 11.69
C GLY A 158 2.39 4.21 10.53
N TRP A 159 2.41 2.89 10.56
CA TRP A 159 2.96 2.06 9.49
C TRP A 159 2.06 0.86 9.27
N GLY A 160 1.90 0.42 8.03
CA GLY A 160 1.15 -0.80 7.74
C GLY A 160 1.32 -1.30 6.32
N THR A 161 0.68 -2.43 6.06
CA THR A 161 0.54 -3.05 4.74
C THR A 161 -0.91 -2.97 4.29
N ALA A 162 -1.15 -2.97 2.99
CA ALA A 162 -2.47 -3.21 2.46
C ALA A 162 -2.44 -3.86 1.09
N ILE A 163 -3.57 -4.50 0.78
CA ILE A 163 -3.97 -4.89 -0.56
C ILE A 163 -5.07 -3.92 -0.99
N GLU A 164 -4.84 -3.20 -2.07
CA GLU A 164 -5.74 -2.17 -2.61
C GLU A 164 -6.17 -2.53 -4.02
N CYS A 165 -7.48 -2.76 -4.22
CA CYS A 165 -8.07 -2.88 -5.54
C CYS A 165 -8.69 -1.54 -5.94
N GLN A 166 -8.21 -0.92 -7.02
CA GLN A 166 -8.70 0.39 -7.48
C GLN A 166 -9.86 0.29 -8.47
N GLN A 167 -10.58 -0.83 -8.46
CA GLN A 167 -11.69 -1.14 -9.38
C GLN A 167 -12.72 -2.04 -8.69
N SER A 168 -13.79 -2.38 -9.41
CA SER A 168 -14.86 -3.24 -8.90
C SER A 168 -14.42 -4.63 -8.48
N ALA A 169 -13.47 -5.22 -9.22
CA ALA A 169 -12.93 -6.54 -8.90
C ALA A 169 -11.50 -6.66 -9.44
N CYS A 170 -10.60 -7.14 -8.57
CA CYS A 170 -9.22 -7.45 -8.91
C CYS A 170 -8.95 -8.96 -8.82
N GLY A 171 -9.97 -9.80 -8.89
CA GLY A 171 -9.80 -11.26 -8.78
C GLY A 171 -9.25 -11.69 -7.42
N THR A 172 -8.57 -12.83 -7.41
CA THR A 172 -7.99 -13.41 -6.19
C THR A 172 -6.52 -13.03 -6.05
N VAL A 173 -6.18 -12.39 -4.94
CA VAL A 173 -4.81 -12.12 -4.51
C VAL A 173 -4.30 -13.33 -3.73
N PRO A 174 -3.15 -13.93 -4.12
CA PRO A 174 -2.57 -15.03 -3.37
C PRO A 174 -2.09 -14.62 -1.99
N THR A 175 -1.96 -15.61 -1.10
CA THR A 175 -1.22 -15.44 0.15
C THR A 175 0.19 -14.93 -0.14
N HIS A 176 0.67 -13.98 0.65
CA HIS A 176 2.02 -13.45 0.50
C HIS A 176 2.57 -13.04 1.86
N GLN A 177 3.85 -12.70 1.88
CA GLN A 177 4.54 -12.42 3.12
C GLN A 177 5.50 -11.25 2.97
N TYR A 178 5.65 -10.52 4.06
CA TYR A 178 6.79 -9.65 4.28
C TYR A 178 7.73 -10.36 5.26
N VAL A 179 8.95 -10.68 4.82
CA VAL A 179 9.82 -11.65 5.52
C VAL A 179 11.26 -11.18 5.59
N ASP A 180 11.98 -11.77 6.54
CA ASP A 180 13.44 -11.85 6.54
C ASP A 180 13.98 -12.74 5.42
N THR A 181 14.63 -12.13 4.44
CA THR A 181 15.33 -12.89 3.40
C THR A 181 16.72 -13.24 3.89
N LYS A 182 17.00 -14.55 4.03
CA LYS A 182 18.29 -15.09 4.51
C LYS A 182 19.54 -14.60 3.76
N ALA A 183 19.39 -13.91 2.63
CA ALA A 183 20.48 -13.27 1.90
C ALA A 183 21.04 -12.02 2.61
N SER A 184 20.33 -11.47 3.61
CA SER A 184 20.85 -10.43 4.49
C SER A 184 20.30 -10.67 5.90
N PRO A 185 21.14 -10.77 6.94
CA PRO A 185 20.72 -11.03 8.33
C PRO A 185 19.96 -9.86 8.99
N TYR A 186 19.32 -8.99 8.20
CA TYR A 186 18.70 -7.73 8.61
C TYR A 186 17.30 -7.50 8.02
N ILE A 187 16.68 -8.47 7.34
CA ILE A 187 15.50 -8.21 6.53
C ILE A 187 14.18 -8.52 7.29
N THR A 188 14.16 -8.37 8.60
CA THR A 188 12.88 -8.26 9.35
C THR A 188 12.14 -6.97 8.98
N THR A 189 10.81 -6.92 9.11
CA THR A 189 10.15 -5.61 9.15
C THR A 189 10.60 -4.89 10.41
N TRP A 190 11.07 -3.66 10.30
CA TRP A 190 11.49 -2.88 11.46
C TRP A 190 11.10 -1.42 11.35
N LEU A 191 10.83 -0.83 12.50
CA LEU A 191 10.47 0.58 12.69
C LEU A 191 11.38 1.18 13.77
N ILE A 192 11.94 2.36 13.52
CA ILE A 192 12.69 3.15 14.50
C ILE A 192 11.87 4.39 14.83
N MET A 193 11.52 4.55 16.10
CA MET A 193 10.79 5.70 16.61
C MET A 193 11.72 6.90 16.85
N ASP A 194 11.19 8.12 16.84
CA ASP A 194 11.94 9.33 17.19
C ASP A 194 12.25 9.39 18.68
N VAL A 195 11.23 9.11 19.50
CA VAL A 195 11.34 8.85 20.93
C VAL A 195 10.76 7.47 21.21
N ALA A 196 11.34 6.74 22.17
CA ALA A 196 10.87 5.42 22.56
C ALA A 196 9.37 5.46 22.95
N ASP A 197 8.57 4.60 22.34
CA ASP A 197 7.14 4.45 22.60
C ASP A 197 6.85 2.99 22.97
N PRO A 198 6.94 2.63 24.25
CA PRO A 198 6.73 1.24 24.71
C PRO A 198 5.27 0.78 24.55
N SER A 199 4.33 1.71 24.42
CA SER A 199 2.91 1.40 24.22
C SER A 199 2.53 1.19 22.76
N TYR A 200 3.42 1.47 21.80
CA TYR A 200 3.10 1.41 20.37
C TYR A 200 2.54 0.04 19.93
N ILE A 201 2.99 -1.05 20.53
CA ILE A 201 2.45 -2.40 20.29
C ILE A 201 0.94 -2.53 20.47
N GLN A 202 0.35 -1.71 21.35
CA GLN A 202 -1.09 -1.72 21.63
C GLN A 202 -1.92 -1.23 20.44
N THR A 203 -1.27 -0.62 19.44
CA THR A 203 -1.89 -0.13 18.21
C THR A 203 -1.88 -1.17 17.09
N LEU A 204 -1.25 -2.33 17.30
CA LEU A 204 -1.18 -3.39 16.30
C LEU A 204 -2.59 -3.89 15.95
N GLY A 205 -3.01 -3.66 14.72
CA GLY A 205 -4.24 -4.16 14.12
C GLY A 205 -3.93 -5.14 13.00
N THR A 206 -4.77 -6.16 12.86
CA THR A 206 -4.68 -7.13 11.77
C THR A 206 -6.06 -7.42 11.19
N THR A 207 -6.09 -7.73 9.90
CA THR A 207 -7.28 -8.26 9.19
C THR A 207 -6.76 -9.23 8.16
N GLY A 208 -7.10 -10.52 8.27
CA GLY A 208 -6.56 -11.58 7.41
C GLY A 208 -5.02 -11.56 7.32
N ALA A 209 -4.37 -11.18 8.42
CA ALA A 209 -2.93 -11.04 8.50
C ALA A 209 -2.41 -11.48 9.88
N THR A 210 -1.15 -11.89 9.96
CA THR A 210 -0.47 -12.23 11.21
C THR A 210 0.93 -11.63 11.24
N GLY A 211 1.44 -11.30 12.42
CA GLY A 211 2.80 -10.85 12.63
C GLY A 211 3.04 -10.50 14.09
N ASP A 212 4.10 -11.06 14.68
CA ASP A 212 4.46 -10.84 16.08
C ASP A 212 5.42 -9.64 16.18
N MET A 213 4.93 -8.56 16.78
CA MET A 213 5.69 -7.33 16.91
C MET A 213 6.34 -7.25 18.30
N VAL A 214 7.65 -7.03 18.32
CA VAL A 214 8.47 -7.04 19.55
C VAL A 214 9.42 -5.86 19.60
N THR A 215 9.88 -5.53 20.81
CA THR A 215 10.92 -4.51 21.06
C THR A 215 11.86 -4.99 22.16
N ASN A 216 13.14 -4.67 22.05
CA ASN A 216 14.16 -5.00 23.06
C ASN A 216 14.79 -3.75 23.70
N ASP A 217 14.33 -2.55 23.32
CA ASP A 217 14.89 -1.26 23.71
C ASP A 217 13.81 -0.27 24.17
N ASN A 218 12.78 -0.81 24.83
CA ASN A 218 11.68 -0.05 25.42
C ASN A 218 10.84 0.73 24.38
N GLY A 219 10.70 0.20 23.17
CA GLY A 219 9.87 0.76 22.11
C GLY A 219 10.58 1.81 21.26
N LYS A 220 11.92 1.86 21.28
CA LYS A 220 12.70 2.72 20.37
C LYS A 220 12.82 2.06 18.98
N THR A 221 12.99 0.75 18.95
CA THR A 221 12.95 -0.09 17.75
C THR A 221 11.92 -1.19 17.93
N TRP A 222 11.07 -1.35 16.93
CA TRP A 222 10.10 -2.42 16.83
C TRP A 222 10.42 -3.31 15.64
N THR A 223 10.29 -4.62 15.81
CA THR A 223 10.53 -5.60 14.75
C THR A 223 9.35 -6.55 14.61
N ILE A 224 9.11 -7.00 13.37
CA ILE A 224 8.20 -8.10 13.04
C ILE A 224 8.95 -9.01 12.07
N ASP A 225 9.25 -10.24 12.51
CA ASP A 225 10.10 -11.15 11.74
C ASP A 225 9.42 -11.61 10.45
N ASN A 226 8.13 -11.96 10.54
CA ASN A 226 7.32 -12.35 9.41
C ASN A 226 5.93 -11.74 9.54
N ILE A 227 5.46 -11.09 8.48
CA ILE A 227 4.08 -10.70 8.30
C ILE A 227 3.48 -11.62 7.24
N ASN A 228 2.49 -12.43 7.61
CA ASN A 228 1.75 -13.24 6.65
C ASN A 228 0.44 -12.56 6.31
N ILE A 229 0.13 -12.44 5.02
CA ILE A 229 -1.13 -11.94 4.51
C ILE A 229 -1.89 -13.11 3.86
N GLU A 230 -3.12 -13.35 4.30
CA GLU A 230 -3.98 -14.38 3.76
C GLU A 230 -4.43 -14.04 2.33
N SER A 231 -4.85 -15.04 1.57
CA SER A 231 -5.45 -14.81 0.26
C SER A 231 -6.78 -14.08 0.40
N TYR A 232 -7.11 -13.25 -0.59
CA TYR A 232 -8.37 -12.52 -0.64
C TYR A 232 -8.93 -12.48 -2.05
N THR A 233 -10.23 -12.68 -2.20
CA THR A 233 -10.95 -12.57 -3.48
C THR A 233 -11.83 -11.33 -3.46
N TYR A 234 -11.61 -10.42 -4.41
CA TYR A 234 -12.50 -9.31 -4.67
C TYR A 234 -13.68 -9.80 -5.52
N GLU A 235 -14.89 -9.75 -4.95
CA GLU A 235 -16.16 -10.18 -5.58
C GLU A 235 -16.76 -9.10 -6.48
#